data_AF-A0A7X7VVC8-F1
#
_entry.id   AF-A0A7X7VVC8-F1
#
_cell.length_a   1.000
_cell.length_b   1.000
_cell.length_c   1.000
_cell.angle_alpha   90.00
_cell.angle_beta   90.00
_cell.angle_gamma   90.00
#
_symmetry.space_group_name_H-M   'P 1'
#
loop_
_entity.id
_entity.type
_entity.pdbx_description
1 polymer ?
#
loop_
_entity_poly.entity_id
_entity_poly.type
_entity_poly.pdbx_seq_one_letter_code
_entity_poly.pdbx_strand_id
1 'polypeptide(L)'
;MSERKPAGYWDDDANVLAEGRKYASRKEFYRGNSQAYKVACRRNLLDQLYPSLRADWSDNANVLAEGRKYVSRAEFKRESATAYGVARQRKLLDQLYPSKNALRADWSDDANVLAEGRKYSSRKEFYRGNNGAYDAARKRNLLDQLYPSLRADWSDDASVLAEGCKYVSRAEFKRESGSAYQVAWQRNLLDLIDWPEENAPSDNDAIYIWRAVGEYFNGHPVYKIGVTSARLGTARIEKVGRAAGFEVDLICCEPVQCKATDLEAKLHILGENPGYTGFDGCTEFRALSPASLDSAITIIRQSV
;
A
#
# COMPACT_ATOMS: atom_id res chain seq x y z
N MET A 1 -33.64 37.20 -82.51
CA MET A 1 -34.16 38.11 -81.47
C MET A 1 -34.94 37.27 -80.45
N SER A 2 -34.53 37.26 -79.18
CA SER A 2 -35.21 36.50 -78.13
C SER A 2 -36.50 37.23 -77.75
N GLU A 3 -37.64 36.58 -77.93
CA GLU A 3 -38.93 37.09 -77.44
C GLU A 3 -38.87 37.26 -75.92
N ARG A 4 -39.08 38.50 -75.46
CA ARG A 4 -39.12 38.82 -74.04
C ARG A 4 -40.33 38.13 -73.42
N LYS A 5 -40.08 37.19 -72.51
CA LYS A 5 -41.13 36.48 -71.78
C LYS A 5 -41.97 37.46 -70.93
N PRO A 6 -43.28 37.19 -70.76
CA PRO A 6 -44.16 38.07 -70.00
C PRO A 6 -43.70 38.20 -68.54
N ALA A 7 -44.09 39.29 -67.88
CA ALA A 7 -43.81 39.49 -66.46
C ALA A 7 -44.41 38.34 -65.64
N GLY A 8 -43.64 37.79 -64.69
CA GLY A 8 -44.05 36.64 -63.88
C GLY A 8 -43.83 35.26 -64.50
N TYR A 9 -43.36 35.16 -65.76
CA TYR A 9 -43.12 33.87 -66.43
C TYR A 9 -42.18 32.94 -65.64
N TRP A 10 -41.18 33.51 -64.97
CA TRP A 10 -40.20 32.77 -64.16
C TRP A 10 -40.66 32.52 -62.72
N ASP A 11 -41.86 32.97 -62.32
CA ASP A 11 -42.41 32.69 -60.99
C ASP A 11 -43.06 31.30 -60.90
N ASP A 12 -43.17 30.58 -62.02
CA ASP A 12 -43.57 29.18 -62.10
C ASP A 12 -42.33 28.28 -62.15
N ASP A 13 -42.22 27.38 -61.16
CA ASP A 13 -41.11 26.43 -61.04
C ASP A 13 -41.00 25.52 -62.26
N ALA A 14 -42.11 25.17 -62.92
CA ALA A 14 -42.11 24.32 -64.11
C ALA A 14 -41.41 25.00 -65.29
N ASN A 15 -41.62 26.31 -65.47
CA ASN A 15 -40.96 27.09 -66.52
C ASN A 15 -39.46 27.23 -66.26
N VAL A 16 -39.08 27.49 -64.99
CA VAL A 16 -37.68 27.57 -64.57
C VAL A 16 -36.96 26.24 -64.76
N LEU A 17 -37.60 25.11 -64.43
CA LEU A 17 -37.05 23.77 -64.61
C LEU A 17 -36.92 23.40 -66.10
N ALA A 18 -37.94 23.69 -66.92
CA ALA A 18 -37.91 23.42 -68.35
C ALA A 18 -36.80 24.22 -69.07
N GLU A 19 -36.60 25.48 -68.68
CA GLU A 19 -35.50 26.29 -69.19
C GLU A 19 -34.13 25.79 -68.70
N GLY A 20 -34.01 25.44 -67.42
CA GLY A 20 -32.77 24.90 -66.86
C GLY A 20 -32.30 23.63 -67.57
N ARG A 21 -33.20 22.71 -67.94
CA ARG A 21 -32.86 21.46 -68.64
C ARG A 21 -32.18 21.65 -70.01
N LYS A 22 -32.15 22.87 -70.57
CA LYS A 22 -31.47 23.18 -71.83
C LYS A 22 -29.94 23.30 -71.69
N TYR A 23 -29.41 23.44 -70.48
CA TYR A 23 -27.99 23.64 -70.22
C TYR A 23 -27.40 22.45 -69.49
N ALA A 24 -26.12 22.10 -69.72
CA ALA A 24 -25.53 20.89 -69.17
C ALA A 24 -24.98 21.05 -67.74
N SER A 25 -24.79 22.29 -67.28
CA SER A 25 -24.30 22.57 -65.92
C SER A 25 -24.85 23.86 -65.33
N ARG A 26 -24.76 24.02 -64.00
CA ARG A 26 -25.11 25.28 -63.30
C ARG A 26 -24.42 26.51 -63.89
N LYS A 27 -23.16 26.36 -64.30
CA LYS A 27 -22.36 27.45 -64.89
C LYS A 27 -22.88 27.85 -66.27
N GLU A 28 -23.27 26.88 -67.08
CA GLU A 28 -23.87 27.13 -68.39
C GLU A 28 -25.27 27.71 -68.26
N PHE A 29 -26.08 27.22 -67.32
CA PHE A 29 -27.40 27.78 -67.04
C PHE A 29 -27.32 29.24 -66.60
N TYR A 30 -26.41 29.58 -65.70
CA TYR A 30 -26.18 30.97 -65.29
C TYR A 30 -25.80 31.88 -66.46
N ARG A 31 -24.94 31.40 -67.37
CA ARG A 31 -24.48 32.16 -68.54
C ARG A 31 -25.56 32.31 -69.61
N GLY A 32 -26.34 31.26 -69.85
CA GLY A 32 -27.39 31.25 -70.88
C GLY A 32 -28.66 31.98 -70.47
N ASN A 33 -29.07 31.86 -69.20
CA ASN A 33 -30.26 32.54 -68.69
C ASN A 33 -30.12 32.89 -67.21
N SER A 34 -29.44 34.00 -66.94
CA SER A 34 -29.15 34.45 -65.57
C SER A 34 -30.40 34.82 -64.76
N GLN A 35 -31.51 35.18 -65.40
CA GLN A 35 -32.77 35.52 -64.73
C GLN A 35 -33.46 34.27 -64.18
N ALA A 36 -33.62 33.23 -65.03
CA ALA A 36 -34.14 31.94 -64.60
C ALA A 36 -33.23 31.27 -63.57
N TYR A 37 -31.90 31.35 -63.75
CA TYR A 37 -30.93 30.81 -62.79
C TYR A 37 -31.07 31.42 -61.38
N LYS A 38 -31.26 32.75 -61.29
CA LYS A 38 -31.43 33.43 -59.99
C LYS A 38 -32.69 32.96 -59.25
N VAL A 39 -33.80 32.71 -59.98
CA VAL A 39 -35.02 32.15 -59.39
C VAL A 39 -34.79 30.70 -58.96
N ALA A 40 -34.16 29.88 -59.81
CA ALA A 40 -33.80 28.51 -59.48
C ALA A 40 -32.92 28.43 -58.21
N CYS A 41 -31.98 29.36 -58.06
CA CYS A 41 -31.14 29.45 -56.87
C CYS A 41 -31.93 29.85 -55.61
N ARG A 42 -32.81 30.86 -55.72
CA ARG A 42 -33.62 31.35 -54.58
C ARG A 42 -34.62 30.30 -54.10
N ARG A 43 -35.16 29.50 -55.02
CA ARG A 43 -36.16 28.44 -54.74
C ARG A 43 -35.57 27.04 -54.60
N ASN A 44 -34.23 26.94 -54.53
CA ASN A 44 -33.52 25.68 -54.33
C ASN A 44 -33.79 24.59 -55.40
N LEU A 45 -34.07 24.99 -56.64
CA LEU A 45 -34.34 24.09 -57.77
C LEU A 45 -33.07 23.62 -58.49
N LEU A 46 -31.91 24.20 -58.16
CA LEU A 46 -30.62 23.89 -58.81
C LEU A 46 -30.17 22.45 -58.57
N ASP A 47 -30.50 21.87 -57.41
CA ASP A 47 -30.15 20.48 -57.09
C ASP A 47 -31.01 19.48 -57.89
N GLN A 48 -32.25 19.85 -58.25
CA GLN A 48 -33.10 19.02 -59.11
C GLN A 48 -32.63 19.01 -60.57
N LEU A 49 -32.10 20.14 -61.05
CA LEU A 49 -31.58 20.28 -62.43
C LEU A 49 -30.17 19.73 -62.58
N TYR A 50 -29.33 19.96 -61.58
CA TYR A 50 -27.93 19.59 -61.55
C TYR A 50 -27.59 19.00 -60.20
N PRO A 51 -27.98 17.73 -59.97
CA PRO A 51 -27.65 17.02 -58.73
C PRO A 51 -26.16 17.16 -58.46
N SER A 52 -25.79 17.61 -57.26
CA SER A 52 -24.38 17.68 -56.92
C SER A 52 -23.85 16.25 -56.83
N LEU A 53 -22.79 15.91 -57.57
CA LEU A 53 -22.04 14.67 -57.39
C LEU A 53 -21.27 14.62 -56.06
N ARG A 54 -21.55 15.55 -55.13
CA ARG A 54 -20.92 15.57 -53.81
C ARG A 54 -21.58 14.48 -52.98
N ALA A 55 -20.75 13.54 -52.52
CA ALA A 55 -21.18 12.49 -51.62
C ALA A 55 -21.87 13.09 -50.38
N ASP A 56 -23.05 12.55 -50.06
CA ASP A 56 -23.81 12.94 -48.89
C ASP A 56 -23.25 12.29 -47.62
N TRP A 57 -22.66 13.10 -46.76
CA TRP A 57 -22.13 12.70 -45.45
C TRP A 57 -23.09 13.03 -44.29
N SER A 58 -24.36 13.35 -44.59
CA SER A 58 -25.39 13.63 -43.59
C SER A 58 -25.67 12.41 -42.72
N ASP A 59 -25.69 11.21 -43.31
CA ASP A 59 -25.89 9.93 -42.63
C ASP A 59 -24.58 9.31 -42.13
N ASN A 60 -24.59 8.82 -40.89
CA ASN A 60 -23.49 8.05 -40.30
C ASN A 60 -23.20 6.78 -41.11
N ALA A 61 -24.21 6.13 -41.70
CA ALA A 61 -24.03 4.91 -42.47
C ALA A 61 -23.13 5.13 -43.69
N ASN A 62 -23.32 6.24 -44.41
CA ASN A 62 -22.51 6.61 -45.57
C ASN A 62 -21.06 6.90 -45.17
N VAL A 63 -20.87 7.64 -44.07
CA VAL A 63 -19.52 7.94 -43.53
C VAL A 63 -18.79 6.67 -43.10
N LEU A 64 -19.50 5.72 -42.47
CA LEU A 64 -18.93 4.42 -42.10
C LEU A 64 -18.61 3.55 -43.31
N ALA A 65 -19.51 3.50 -44.30
CA ALA A 65 -19.29 2.74 -45.53
C ALA A 65 -18.07 3.26 -46.31
N GLU A 66 -17.90 4.58 -46.38
CA GLU A 66 -16.71 5.20 -46.98
C GLU A 66 -15.44 4.89 -46.16
N GLY A 67 -15.50 5.04 -44.84
CA GLY A 67 -14.36 4.76 -43.97
C GLY A 67 -13.86 3.31 -44.08
N ARG A 68 -14.76 2.33 -44.25
CA ARG A 68 -14.39 0.90 -44.40
C ARG A 68 -13.55 0.58 -45.64
N LYS A 69 -13.43 1.51 -46.60
CA LYS A 69 -12.57 1.34 -47.80
C LYS A 69 -11.07 1.44 -47.48
N TYR A 70 -10.71 2.03 -46.35
CA TYR A 70 -9.31 2.33 -46.01
C TYR A 70 -8.87 1.50 -44.80
N VAL A 71 -7.59 1.12 -44.76
CA VAL A 71 -7.04 0.20 -43.75
C VAL A 71 -6.75 0.92 -42.43
N SER A 72 -6.47 2.24 -42.48
CA SER A 72 -6.09 3.01 -41.29
C SER A 72 -6.72 4.39 -41.24
N ARG A 73 -6.79 4.98 -40.04
CA ARG A 73 -7.20 6.38 -39.84
C ARG A 73 -6.38 7.37 -40.69
N ALA A 74 -5.08 7.12 -40.85
CA ALA A 74 -4.19 8.00 -41.60
C ALA A 74 -4.51 7.95 -43.11
N GLU A 75 -4.78 6.76 -43.63
CA GLU A 75 -5.19 6.55 -45.01
C GLU A 75 -6.57 7.15 -45.29
N PHE A 76 -7.55 6.90 -44.40
CA PHE A 76 -8.88 7.50 -44.50
C PHE A 76 -8.84 9.04 -44.49
N LYS A 77 -8.01 9.63 -43.64
CA LYS A 77 -7.81 11.08 -43.59
C LYS A 77 -7.22 11.64 -44.88
N ARG A 78 -6.29 10.91 -45.51
CA ARG A 78 -5.58 11.34 -46.71
C ARG A 78 -6.47 11.26 -47.95
N GLU A 79 -7.19 10.15 -48.11
CA GLU A 79 -7.98 9.86 -49.30
C GLU A 79 -9.40 10.43 -49.23
N SER A 80 -9.98 10.58 -48.04
CA SER A 80 -11.36 11.06 -47.85
C SER A 80 -11.46 12.04 -46.70
N ALA A 81 -10.75 13.16 -46.82
CA ALA A 81 -10.60 14.17 -45.76
C ALA A 81 -11.93 14.74 -45.24
N THR A 82 -12.93 14.92 -46.12
CA THR A 82 -14.26 15.41 -45.74
C THR A 82 -15.03 14.39 -44.91
N ALA A 83 -15.07 13.13 -45.35
CA ALA A 83 -15.73 12.05 -44.61
C ALA A 83 -15.02 11.77 -43.28
N TYR A 84 -13.67 11.80 -43.26
CA TYR A 84 -12.87 11.71 -42.05
C TYR A 84 -13.20 12.83 -41.05
N GLY A 85 -13.37 14.07 -41.53
CA GLY A 85 -13.77 15.20 -40.70
C GLY A 85 -15.10 14.96 -39.99
N VAL A 86 -16.11 14.48 -40.72
CA VAL A 86 -17.44 14.13 -40.17
C VAL A 86 -17.31 12.96 -39.20
N ALA A 87 -16.58 11.90 -39.55
CA ALA A 87 -16.34 10.75 -38.69
C ALA A 87 -15.67 11.15 -37.37
N ARG A 88 -14.73 12.10 -37.40
CA ARG A 88 -14.06 12.63 -36.20
C ARG A 88 -15.02 13.43 -35.33
N GLN A 89 -15.79 14.35 -35.91
CA GLN A 89 -16.75 15.18 -35.17
C GLN A 89 -17.82 14.32 -34.47
N ARG A 90 -18.26 13.25 -35.14
CA ARG A 90 -19.31 12.35 -34.64
C ARG A 90 -18.75 11.15 -33.86
N LYS A 91 -17.46 11.12 -33.57
CA LYS A 91 -16.78 10.04 -32.81
C LYS A 91 -16.96 8.63 -33.41
N LEU A 92 -17.07 8.53 -34.74
CA LEU A 92 -17.23 7.26 -35.46
C LEU A 92 -15.90 6.56 -35.75
N LEU A 93 -14.76 7.24 -35.56
CA LEU A 93 -13.43 6.70 -35.90
C LEU A 93 -13.06 5.44 -35.09
N ASP A 94 -13.54 5.31 -33.86
CA ASP A 94 -13.26 4.14 -33.02
C ASP A 94 -14.05 2.90 -33.46
N GLN A 95 -15.20 3.09 -34.10
CA GLN A 95 -15.96 1.99 -34.72
C GLN A 95 -15.28 1.46 -35.98
N LEU A 96 -14.64 2.35 -36.75
CA LEU A 96 -13.92 1.98 -37.98
C LEU A 96 -12.54 1.41 -37.68
N TYR A 97 -11.85 1.95 -36.68
CA TYR A 97 -10.47 1.63 -36.37
C TYR A 97 -10.28 1.52 -34.85
N PRO A 98 -10.72 0.45 -34.17
CA PRO A 98 -10.58 0.35 -32.73
C PRO A 98 -9.15 0.63 -32.27
N SER A 99 -8.97 1.51 -31.29
CA SER A 99 -7.63 1.76 -30.74
C SER A 99 -7.17 0.55 -29.93
N LYS A 100 -5.86 0.32 -29.81
CA LYS A 100 -5.32 -0.72 -28.91
C LYS A 100 -5.78 -0.54 -27.45
N ASN A 101 -6.15 0.68 -27.06
CA ASN A 101 -6.70 0.98 -25.73
C ASN A 101 -8.18 0.60 -25.58
N ALA A 102 -8.96 0.65 -26.66
CA ALA A 102 -10.35 0.18 -26.66
C ALA A 102 -10.46 -1.36 -26.54
N LEU A 103 -9.36 -2.08 -26.79
CA LEU A 103 -9.24 -3.53 -26.58
C LEU A 103 -8.76 -3.89 -25.17
N ARG A 104 -8.38 -2.93 -24.33
CA ARG A 104 -8.00 -3.20 -22.93
C ARG A 104 -9.27 -3.38 -22.11
N ALA A 105 -9.33 -4.48 -21.34
CA ALA A 105 -10.42 -4.76 -20.42
C ALA A 105 -10.67 -3.55 -19.51
N ASP A 106 -11.94 -3.16 -19.39
CA ASP A 106 -12.35 -2.06 -18.53
C ASP A 106 -12.47 -2.56 -17.08
N TRP A 107 -11.60 -2.04 -16.20
CA TRP A 107 -11.61 -2.30 -14.75
C TRP A 107 -12.28 -1.16 -13.98
N SER A 108 -13.22 -0.47 -14.62
CA SER A 108 -14.05 0.59 -14.02
C SER A 108 -15.10 0.02 -13.06
N ASP A 109 -15.64 -1.16 -13.36
CA ASP A 109 -16.67 -1.86 -12.59
C ASP A 109 -16.07 -2.84 -11.58
N ASP A 110 -16.46 -2.67 -10.31
CA ASP A 110 -16.05 -3.51 -9.19
C ASP A 110 -16.46 -4.97 -9.39
N ALA A 111 -17.62 -5.24 -10.01
CA ALA A 111 -18.07 -6.61 -10.25
C ALA A 111 -17.12 -7.36 -11.21
N ASN A 112 -16.64 -6.69 -12.26
CA ASN A 112 -15.68 -7.25 -13.21
C ASN A 112 -14.31 -7.47 -12.56
N VAL A 113 -13.85 -6.50 -11.74
CA VAL A 113 -12.61 -6.62 -10.99
C VAL A 113 -12.67 -7.81 -10.02
N LEU A 114 -13.79 -7.97 -9.31
CA LEU A 114 -14.00 -9.09 -8.38
C LEU A 114 -14.08 -10.43 -9.12
N ALA A 115 -14.80 -10.50 -10.23
CA ALA A 115 -14.92 -11.70 -11.04
C ALA A 115 -13.56 -12.16 -11.60
N GLU A 116 -12.73 -11.21 -12.06
CA GLU A 116 -11.36 -11.49 -12.50
C GLU A 116 -10.47 -11.92 -11.33
N GLY A 117 -10.54 -11.22 -10.19
CA GLY A 117 -9.77 -11.56 -8.99
C GLY A 117 -10.03 -12.98 -8.51
N ARG A 118 -11.28 -13.45 -8.52
CA ARG A 118 -11.66 -14.82 -8.10
C ARG A 118 -10.98 -15.95 -8.89
N LYS A 119 -10.34 -15.66 -10.03
CA LYS A 119 -9.58 -16.65 -10.81
C LYS A 119 -8.22 -17.02 -10.18
N TYR A 120 -7.72 -16.22 -9.25
CA TYR A 120 -6.40 -16.40 -8.64
C TYR A 120 -6.54 -16.79 -7.17
N SER A 121 -5.58 -17.55 -6.62
CA SER A 121 -5.68 -18.09 -5.26
C SER A 121 -5.19 -17.11 -4.17
N SER A 122 -4.41 -16.10 -4.55
CA SER A 122 -3.82 -15.15 -3.60
C SER A 122 -3.60 -13.77 -4.23
N ARG A 123 -3.43 -12.74 -3.38
CA ARG A 123 -3.06 -11.38 -3.82
C ARG A 123 -1.83 -11.36 -4.73
N LYS A 124 -0.83 -12.20 -4.43
CA LYS A 124 0.43 -12.27 -5.19
C LYS A 124 0.22 -12.88 -6.57
N GLU A 125 -0.61 -13.92 -6.66
CA GLU A 125 -0.98 -14.51 -7.95
C GLU A 125 -1.85 -13.57 -8.77
N PHE A 126 -2.80 -12.89 -8.14
CA PHE A 126 -3.63 -11.90 -8.82
C PHE A 126 -2.80 -10.75 -9.42
N TYR A 127 -1.85 -10.21 -8.65
CA TYR A 127 -0.93 -9.18 -9.14
C TYR A 127 -0.12 -9.64 -10.35
N ARG A 128 0.38 -10.88 -10.32
CA ARG A 128 1.20 -11.46 -11.40
C ARG A 128 0.38 -11.81 -12.64
N GLY A 129 -0.84 -12.30 -12.45
CA GLY A 129 -1.72 -12.72 -13.54
C GLY A 129 -2.39 -11.56 -14.24
N ASN A 130 -2.84 -10.55 -13.49
CA ASN A 130 -3.52 -9.39 -14.06
C ASN A 130 -3.30 -8.13 -13.21
N ASN A 131 -2.17 -7.47 -13.45
CA ASN A 131 -1.78 -6.26 -12.72
C ASN A 131 -2.81 -5.11 -12.86
N GLY A 132 -3.47 -4.99 -14.02
CA GLY A 132 -4.47 -3.93 -14.25
C GLY A 132 -5.70 -4.08 -13.36
N ALA A 133 -6.25 -5.31 -13.28
CA ALA A 133 -7.35 -5.62 -12.38
C ALA A 133 -6.93 -5.56 -10.91
N TYR A 134 -5.72 -6.01 -10.59
CA TYR A 134 -5.17 -5.93 -9.23
C TYR A 134 -5.05 -4.49 -8.74
N ASP A 135 -4.50 -3.58 -9.56
CA ASP A 135 -4.37 -2.17 -9.20
C ASP A 135 -5.73 -1.50 -9.00
N ALA A 136 -6.72 -1.87 -9.83
CA ALA A 136 -8.10 -1.43 -9.68
C ALA A 136 -8.72 -1.91 -8.36
N ALA A 137 -8.49 -3.18 -7.99
CA ALA A 137 -8.94 -3.76 -6.72
C ALA A 137 -8.25 -3.09 -5.52
N ARG A 138 -6.94 -2.82 -5.61
CA ARG A 138 -6.16 -2.17 -4.54
C ARG A 138 -6.66 -0.75 -4.27
N LYS A 139 -6.84 0.06 -5.32
CA LYS A 139 -7.28 1.45 -5.19
C LYS A 139 -8.68 1.60 -4.58
N ARG A 140 -9.50 0.55 -4.68
CA ARG A 140 -10.88 0.51 -4.21
C ARG A 140 -11.07 -0.38 -2.98
N ASN A 141 -9.98 -0.86 -2.36
CA ASN A 141 -10.01 -1.72 -1.18
C ASN A 141 -10.83 -3.02 -1.35
N LEU A 142 -10.87 -3.58 -2.56
CA LEU A 142 -11.57 -4.83 -2.86
C LEU A 142 -10.72 -6.08 -2.55
N LEU A 143 -9.43 -5.90 -2.26
CA LEU A 143 -8.49 -7.00 -2.04
C LEU A 143 -8.80 -7.83 -0.79
N ASP A 144 -9.34 -7.22 0.27
CA ASP A 144 -9.74 -7.94 1.49
C ASP A 144 -11.00 -8.79 1.25
N GLN A 145 -11.91 -8.36 0.37
CA GLN A 145 -13.08 -9.15 -0.01
C GLN A 145 -12.69 -10.39 -0.84
N LEU A 146 -11.68 -10.25 -1.70
CA LEU A 146 -11.18 -11.36 -2.53
C LEU A 146 -10.28 -12.32 -1.75
N TYR A 147 -9.43 -11.75 -0.90
CA TYR A 147 -8.42 -12.48 -0.14
C TYR A 147 -8.42 -11.96 1.29
N PRO A 148 -9.37 -12.40 2.13
CA PRO A 148 -9.40 -12.01 3.53
C PRO A 148 -8.04 -12.31 4.18
N SER A 149 -7.50 -11.32 4.87
CA SER A 149 -6.30 -11.51 5.67
C SER A 149 -6.62 -12.50 6.78
N LEU A 150 -6.00 -13.69 6.77
CA LEU A 150 -6.05 -14.64 7.89
C LEU A 150 -5.23 -14.17 9.11
N ARG A 151 -4.65 -12.96 9.06
CA ARG A 151 -3.93 -12.41 10.22
C ARG A 151 -4.95 -11.98 11.26
N ALA A 152 -4.79 -12.50 12.47
CA ALA A 152 -5.54 -12.04 13.64
C ALA A 152 -5.45 -10.52 13.74
N ASP A 153 -6.61 -9.89 13.91
CA ASP A 153 -6.68 -8.47 14.20
C ASP A 153 -6.45 -8.27 15.70
N TRP A 154 -5.42 -7.50 16.04
CA TRP A 154 -5.06 -7.13 17.41
C TRP A 154 -5.50 -5.68 17.67
N SER A 155 -6.70 -5.34 17.21
CA SER A 155 -7.26 -4.00 17.33
C SER A 155 -7.56 -3.65 18.78
N ASP A 156 -8.09 -4.61 19.54
CA ASP A 156 -8.52 -4.41 20.92
C ASP A 156 -7.49 -4.96 21.92
N ASP A 157 -7.31 -4.25 23.04
CA ASP A 157 -6.32 -4.66 24.05
C ASP A 157 -6.75 -5.96 24.75
N ALA A 158 -8.06 -6.24 24.85
CA ALA A 158 -8.59 -7.43 25.51
C ALA A 158 -8.21 -8.72 24.77
N SER A 159 -8.21 -8.74 23.44
CA SER A 159 -7.82 -9.88 22.61
C SER A 159 -6.33 -10.13 22.70
N VAL A 160 -5.52 -9.07 22.77
CA VAL A 160 -4.08 -9.17 22.98
C VAL A 160 -3.75 -9.75 24.36
N LEU A 161 -4.44 -9.29 25.41
CA LEU A 161 -4.28 -9.82 26.77
C LEU A 161 -4.72 -11.28 26.86
N ALA A 162 -5.89 -11.61 26.31
CA ALA A 162 -6.41 -12.98 26.29
C ALA A 162 -5.50 -13.95 25.52
N GLU A 163 -4.89 -13.48 24.42
CA GLU A 163 -3.88 -14.23 23.69
C GLU A 163 -2.61 -14.42 24.53
N GLY A 164 -2.14 -13.37 25.19
CA GLY A 164 -0.98 -13.40 26.08
C GLY A 164 -1.12 -14.41 27.23
N CYS A 165 -2.30 -14.48 27.85
CA CYS A 165 -2.61 -15.40 28.96
C CYS A 165 -2.55 -16.89 28.57
N LYS A 166 -2.44 -17.24 27.29
CA LYS A 166 -2.26 -18.64 26.85
C LYS A 166 -0.86 -19.17 27.10
N TYR A 167 0.11 -18.29 27.33
CA TYR A 167 1.52 -18.61 27.40
C TYR A 167 2.04 -18.47 28.83
N VAL A 168 3.02 -19.28 29.22
CA VAL A 168 3.54 -19.28 30.60
C VAL A 168 4.64 -18.24 30.82
N SER A 169 5.15 -17.61 29.75
CA SER A 169 6.18 -16.57 29.86
C SER A 169 6.15 -15.59 28.69
N ARG A 170 6.70 -14.37 28.90
CA ARG A 170 6.93 -13.38 27.82
C ARG A 170 7.72 -13.96 26.65
N ALA A 171 8.70 -14.83 26.94
CA ALA A 171 9.55 -15.44 25.91
C ALA A 171 8.76 -16.39 25.02
N GLU A 172 7.88 -17.20 25.62
CA GLU A 172 6.99 -18.10 24.89
C GLU A 172 5.95 -17.31 24.09
N PHE A 173 5.32 -16.30 24.69
CA PHE A 173 4.38 -15.43 23.99
C PHE A 173 5.00 -14.76 22.77
N LYS A 174 6.23 -14.24 22.90
CA LYS A 174 6.98 -13.66 21.77
C LYS A 174 7.26 -14.67 20.67
N ARG A 175 7.58 -15.91 21.04
CA ARG A 175 7.96 -16.99 20.12
C ARG A 175 6.76 -17.54 19.35
N GLU A 176 5.64 -17.75 20.04
CA GLU A 176 4.45 -18.40 19.50
C GLU A 176 3.46 -17.41 18.88
N SER A 177 3.32 -16.21 19.45
CA SER A 177 2.38 -15.18 18.99
C SER A 177 3.07 -13.83 18.84
N GLY A 178 4.10 -13.80 17.98
CA GLY A 178 4.97 -12.64 17.81
C GLY A 178 4.25 -11.35 17.36
N SER A 179 3.15 -11.46 16.59
CA SER A 179 2.35 -10.31 16.18
C SER A 179 1.56 -9.71 17.35
N ALA A 180 0.93 -10.54 18.18
CA ALA A 180 0.24 -10.12 19.39
C ALA A 180 1.22 -9.53 20.41
N TYR A 181 2.35 -10.20 20.61
CA TYR A 181 3.42 -9.73 21.48
C TYR A 181 3.92 -8.34 21.10
N GLN A 182 4.10 -8.08 19.80
CA GLN A 182 4.55 -6.77 19.32
C GLN A 182 3.54 -5.67 19.66
N VAL A 183 2.24 -5.94 19.51
CA VAL A 183 1.18 -5.00 19.90
C VAL A 183 1.17 -4.80 21.41
N ALA A 184 1.27 -5.87 22.19
CA ALA A 184 1.35 -5.82 23.65
C ALA A 184 2.53 -4.97 24.13
N TRP A 185 3.69 -5.12 23.49
CA TRP A 185 4.89 -4.33 23.79
C TRP A 185 4.71 -2.84 23.46
N GLN A 186 4.18 -2.53 22.27
CA GLN A 186 3.97 -1.14 21.84
C GLN A 186 2.96 -0.38 22.72
N ARG A 187 1.98 -1.11 23.27
CA ARG A 187 0.90 -0.55 24.09
C ARG A 187 1.14 -0.71 25.59
N ASN A 188 2.31 -1.18 26.02
CA ASN A 188 2.64 -1.45 27.43
C ASN A 188 1.66 -2.40 28.15
N LEU A 189 1.11 -3.39 27.42
CA LEU A 189 0.18 -4.39 27.96
C LEU A 189 0.89 -5.61 28.57
N LEU A 190 2.19 -5.76 28.36
CA LEU A 190 2.94 -6.94 28.80
C LEU A 190 2.94 -7.17 30.31
N ASP A 191 2.85 -6.08 31.08
CA ASP A 191 2.83 -6.11 32.55
C ASP A 191 1.43 -6.35 33.12
N LEU A 192 0.40 -6.30 32.26
CA LEU A 192 -0.99 -6.61 32.62
C LEU A 192 -1.35 -8.07 32.36
N ILE A 193 -0.45 -8.83 31.71
CA ILE A 193 -0.61 -10.27 31.53
C ILE A 193 -0.14 -10.96 32.81
N ASP A 194 -1.01 -11.76 33.42
CA ASP A 194 -0.72 -12.52 34.61
C ASP A 194 0.13 -13.76 34.24
N TRP A 195 1.44 -13.67 34.47
CA TRP A 195 2.37 -14.76 34.26
C TRP A 195 2.48 -15.58 35.54
N PRO A 196 2.61 -16.93 35.47
CA PRO A 196 2.92 -17.75 36.64
C PRO A 196 4.11 -17.18 37.42
N GLU A 197 4.06 -17.19 38.75
CA GLU A 197 5.01 -16.49 39.63
C GLU A 197 6.48 -16.79 39.27
N GLU A 198 6.83 -18.04 39.00
CA GLU A 198 8.18 -18.46 38.56
C GLU A 198 8.68 -17.77 37.28
N ASN A 199 7.75 -17.36 36.40
CA ASN A 199 8.00 -16.70 35.12
C ASN A 199 7.58 -15.22 35.09
N ALA A 200 7.08 -14.71 36.22
CA ALA A 200 6.77 -13.30 36.40
C ALA A 200 8.03 -12.46 36.18
N PRO A 201 7.90 -11.20 35.71
CA PRO A 201 9.04 -10.31 35.56
C PRO A 201 9.87 -10.21 36.84
N SER A 202 11.15 -9.85 36.69
CA SER A 202 12.00 -9.57 37.85
C SER A 202 11.51 -8.29 38.53
N ASP A 203 11.22 -8.39 39.81
CA ASP A 203 10.78 -7.29 40.68
C ASP A 203 11.95 -6.34 40.97
N ASN A 204 13.19 -6.86 40.89
CA ASN A 204 14.42 -6.11 41.13
C ASN A 204 14.40 -5.35 42.46
N ASP A 205 13.89 -6.03 43.51
CA ASP A 205 13.65 -5.50 44.85
C ASP A 205 14.63 -6.07 45.89
N ALA A 206 15.60 -6.90 45.48
CA ALA A 206 16.62 -7.45 46.36
C ALA A 206 18.03 -7.32 45.78
N ILE A 207 19.02 -7.14 46.66
CA ILE A 207 20.44 -7.05 46.32
C ILE A 207 21.22 -8.17 47.00
N TYR A 208 22.21 -8.73 46.29
CA TYR A 208 23.06 -9.77 46.83
C TYR A 208 24.54 -9.50 46.59
N ILE A 209 25.36 -10.03 47.50
CA ILE A 209 26.81 -10.11 47.38
C ILE A 209 27.22 -11.55 47.68
N TRP A 210 27.99 -12.16 46.79
CA TRP A 210 28.66 -13.43 47.06
C TRP A 210 30.11 -13.38 46.60
N ARG A 211 30.98 -14.07 47.34
CA ARG A 211 32.41 -14.19 47.05
C ARG A 211 32.65 -15.36 46.11
N ALA A 212 33.42 -15.12 45.04
CA ALA A 212 33.97 -16.18 44.21
C ALA A 212 35.17 -16.79 44.93
N VAL A 213 35.00 -17.97 45.52
CA VAL A 213 36.03 -18.60 46.34
C VAL A 213 37.22 -18.96 45.45
N GLY A 214 38.42 -18.59 45.90
CA GLY A 214 39.68 -18.80 45.16
C GLY A 214 40.04 -17.70 44.16
N GLU A 215 39.11 -16.81 43.83
CA GLU A 215 39.35 -15.74 42.87
C GLU A 215 39.86 -14.45 43.53
N TYR A 216 40.94 -13.90 42.98
CA TYR A 216 41.59 -12.67 43.43
C TYR A 216 42.00 -11.79 42.27
N PHE A 217 41.91 -10.49 42.45
CA PHE A 217 42.37 -9.50 41.50
C PHE A 217 43.03 -8.34 42.25
N ASN A 218 44.23 -7.95 41.81
CA ASN A 218 45.08 -6.96 42.48
C ASN A 218 45.27 -7.20 44.00
N GLY A 219 45.35 -8.48 44.40
CA GLY A 219 45.53 -8.88 45.80
C GLY A 219 44.25 -8.84 46.65
N HIS A 220 43.11 -8.51 46.06
CA HIS A 220 41.81 -8.46 46.73
C HIS A 220 40.89 -9.60 46.28
N PRO A 221 40.11 -10.19 47.21
CA PRO A 221 39.11 -11.19 46.85
C PRO A 221 38.03 -10.59 45.94
N VAL A 222 37.51 -11.44 45.04
CA VAL A 222 36.53 -11.03 44.04
C VAL A 222 35.11 -11.43 44.49
N TYR A 223 34.18 -10.49 44.34
CA TYR A 223 32.78 -10.64 44.72
C TYR A 223 31.88 -10.33 43.53
N LYS A 224 30.77 -11.06 43.38
CA LYS A 224 29.68 -10.64 42.50
C LYS A 224 28.70 -9.82 43.30
N ILE A 225 28.40 -8.63 42.80
CA ILE A 225 27.32 -7.78 43.31
C ILE A 225 26.19 -7.86 42.27
N GLY A 226 24.96 -8.11 42.69
CA GLY A 226 23.86 -8.32 41.76
C GLY A 226 22.49 -8.02 42.32
N VAL A 227 21.54 -7.82 41.41
CA VAL A 227 20.12 -7.64 41.72
C VAL A 227 19.34 -8.92 41.45
N THR A 228 18.34 -9.19 42.27
CA THR A 228 17.37 -10.28 42.11
C THR A 228 15.99 -9.82 42.60
N SER A 229 14.99 -10.69 42.47
CA SER A 229 13.75 -10.54 43.24
C SER A 229 13.88 -11.22 44.60
N ALA A 230 13.34 -10.62 45.67
CA ALA A 230 13.29 -11.20 47.00
C ALA A 230 12.62 -12.59 46.99
N ARG A 231 11.52 -12.75 46.23
CA ARG A 231 10.82 -14.03 46.05
C ARG A 231 11.66 -15.13 45.39
N LEU A 232 12.67 -14.77 44.60
CA LEU A 232 13.55 -15.72 43.89
C LEU A 232 14.77 -16.14 44.73
N GLY A 233 15.05 -15.44 45.83
CA GLY A 233 16.15 -15.76 46.74
C GLY A 233 17.49 -15.97 46.03
N THR A 234 18.12 -17.12 46.26
CA THR A 234 19.46 -17.47 45.77
C THR A 234 19.50 -18.04 44.35
N ALA A 235 18.37 -18.19 43.66
CA ALA A 235 18.32 -18.86 42.34
C ALA A 235 19.26 -18.21 41.30
N ARG A 236 19.33 -16.87 41.26
CA ARG A 236 20.24 -16.14 40.36
C ARG A 236 21.71 -16.35 40.73
N ILE A 237 22.01 -16.41 42.03
CA ILE A 237 23.36 -16.61 42.57
C ILE A 237 23.90 -17.96 42.14
N GLU A 238 23.14 -19.03 42.34
CA GLU A 238 23.51 -20.40 41.98
C GLU A 238 23.69 -20.57 40.47
N LYS A 239 22.81 -19.94 39.68
CA LYS A 239 22.91 -19.95 38.20
C LYS A 239 24.20 -19.31 37.73
N VAL A 240 24.56 -18.13 38.26
CA VAL A 240 25.78 -17.42 37.84
C VAL A 240 27.03 -18.14 38.35
N GLY A 241 27.04 -18.64 39.59
CA GLY A 241 28.15 -19.43 40.12
C GLY A 241 28.46 -20.65 39.26
N ARG A 242 27.42 -21.41 38.86
CA ARG A 242 27.56 -22.56 37.95
C ARG A 242 28.06 -22.16 36.56
N ALA A 243 27.55 -21.07 36.00
CA ALA A 243 27.96 -20.60 34.67
C ALA A 243 29.41 -20.09 34.65
N ALA A 244 29.85 -19.46 35.73
CA ALA A 244 31.22 -18.95 35.89
C ALA A 244 32.22 -20.05 36.30
N GLY A 245 31.74 -21.17 36.84
CA GLY A 245 32.59 -22.23 37.39
C GLY A 245 33.21 -21.88 38.75
N PHE A 246 32.62 -20.93 39.48
CA PHE A 246 33.10 -20.48 40.78
C PHE A 246 32.32 -21.13 41.92
N GLU A 247 33.03 -21.49 42.98
CA GLU A 247 32.40 -21.82 44.26
C GLU A 247 31.87 -20.53 44.91
N VAL A 248 30.64 -20.62 45.43
CA VAL A 248 29.86 -19.48 45.93
C VAL A 248 29.92 -19.47 47.45
N ASP A 249 30.47 -18.38 48.01
CA ASP A 249 30.36 -18.05 49.43
C ASP A 249 29.44 -16.83 49.60
N LEU A 250 28.20 -17.07 50.03
CA LEU A 250 27.15 -16.06 50.10
C LEU A 250 27.38 -15.10 51.28
N ILE A 251 27.53 -13.80 50.99
CA ILE A 251 27.74 -12.77 52.01
C ILE A 251 26.41 -12.15 52.45
N CYS A 252 25.55 -11.77 51.50
CA CYS A 252 24.21 -11.27 51.79
C CYS A 252 23.28 -11.42 50.59
N CYS A 253 21.97 -11.47 50.86
CA CYS A 253 20.90 -11.40 49.86
C CYS A 253 19.67 -10.79 50.56
N GLU A 254 19.47 -9.49 50.42
CA GLU A 254 18.51 -8.72 51.22
C GLU A 254 17.52 -7.97 50.32
N PRO A 255 16.23 -7.93 50.67
CA PRO A 255 15.29 -6.99 50.05
C PRO A 255 15.68 -5.56 50.39
N VAL A 256 15.43 -4.62 49.47
CA VAL A 256 15.76 -3.20 49.63
C VAL A 256 14.56 -2.31 49.33
N GLN A 257 14.41 -1.23 50.08
CA GLN A 257 13.33 -0.24 49.91
C GLN A 257 13.59 0.71 48.74
N CYS A 258 14.83 0.82 48.29
CA CYS A 258 15.22 1.63 47.14
C CYS A 258 15.29 0.79 45.86
N LYS A 259 15.42 1.45 44.70
CA LYS A 259 15.59 0.76 43.43
C LYS A 259 16.92 -0.01 43.42
N ALA A 260 16.87 -1.34 43.45
CA ALA A 260 18.06 -2.17 43.64
C ALA A 260 19.13 -1.99 42.54
N THR A 261 18.72 -1.65 41.30
CA THR A 261 19.64 -1.36 40.20
C THR A 261 20.45 -0.07 40.41
N ASP A 262 19.87 0.94 41.05
CA ASP A 262 20.59 2.16 41.40
C ASP A 262 21.57 1.89 42.57
N LEU A 263 21.19 1.01 43.50
CA LEU A 263 22.06 0.58 44.60
C LEU A 263 23.24 -0.27 44.08
N GLU A 264 22.99 -1.21 43.19
CA GLU A 264 24.02 -2.02 42.53
C GLU A 264 25.07 -1.14 41.84
N ALA A 265 24.63 -0.14 41.07
CA ALA A 265 25.53 0.81 40.41
C ALA A 265 26.41 1.57 41.41
N LYS A 266 25.89 1.95 42.59
CA LYS A 266 26.68 2.59 43.65
C LYS A 266 27.71 1.63 44.25
N LEU A 267 27.31 0.39 44.53
CA LEU A 267 28.19 -0.63 45.11
C LEU A 267 29.33 -1.02 44.15
N HIS A 268 29.06 -1.01 42.84
CA HIS A 268 30.07 -1.28 41.83
C HIS A 268 31.25 -0.30 41.84
N ILE A 269 31.07 0.92 42.38
CA ILE A 269 32.14 1.94 42.47
C ILE A 269 33.18 1.57 43.55
N LEU A 270 32.82 0.74 44.52
CA LEU A 270 33.66 0.42 45.69
C LEU A 270 34.81 -0.56 45.39
N GLY A 271 34.83 -1.15 44.19
CA GLY A 271 35.81 -2.15 43.82
C GLY A 271 36.23 -2.08 42.36
N GLU A 272 37.31 -2.79 42.06
CA GLU A 272 37.87 -2.84 40.72
C GLU A 272 37.25 -3.97 39.90
N ASN A 273 37.02 -3.74 38.62
CA ASN A 273 36.48 -4.76 37.73
C ASN A 273 37.62 -5.71 37.26
N PRO A 274 37.57 -7.02 37.56
CA PRO A 274 38.59 -7.97 37.13
C PRO A 274 38.58 -8.26 35.61
N GLY A 275 37.56 -7.78 34.89
CA GLY A 275 37.49 -7.89 33.42
C GLY A 275 37.05 -9.26 32.92
N TYR A 276 36.26 -10.01 33.71
CA TYR A 276 35.69 -11.28 33.26
C TYR A 276 34.79 -11.10 32.04
N THR A 277 34.81 -12.10 31.15
CA THR A 277 34.01 -12.14 29.92
C THR A 277 33.50 -13.57 29.68
N GLY A 278 32.50 -13.72 28.80
CA GLY A 278 32.07 -15.04 28.31
C GLY A 278 30.86 -15.66 28.99
N PHE A 279 30.24 -15.00 29.98
CA PHE A 279 28.99 -15.44 30.60
C PHE A 279 28.09 -14.27 31.04
N ASP A 280 26.78 -14.52 31.13
CA ASP A 280 25.79 -13.53 31.59
C ASP A 280 26.05 -13.16 33.06
N GLY A 281 26.20 -11.86 33.35
CA GLY A 281 26.53 -11.34 34.67
C GLY A 281 28.03 -11.24 35.00
N CYS A 282 28.92 -11.36 34.01
CA CYS A 282 30.38 -11.24 34.26
C CYS A 282 30.85 -9.80 34.56
N THR A 283 30.09 -8.78 34.17
CA THR A 283 30.48 -7.37 34.27
C THR A 283 30.33 -6.77 35.66
N GLU A 284 29.64 -7.46 36.56
CA GLU A 284 29.28 -6.98 37.89
C GLU A 284 30.16 -7.58 39.01
N PHE A 285 31.23 -8.29 38.64
CA PHE A 285 32.25 -8.75 39.59
C PHE A 285 33.17 -7.60 40.00
N ARG A 286 33.48 -7.50 41.29
CA ARG A 286 34.31 -6.45 41.88
C ARG A 286 35.33 -7.07 42.84
N ALA A 287 36.59 -6.68 42.67
CA ALA A 287 37.64 -6.93 43.65
C ALA A 287 37.48 -5.91 44.78
N LEU A 288 37.21 -6.39 46.00
CA LEU A 288 36.95 -5.52 47.15
C LEU A 288 38.00 -5.74 48.23
N SER A 289 38.55 -4.65 48.75
CA SER A 289 39.28 -4.69 50.01
C SER A 289 38.31 -5.02 51.17
N PRO A 290 38.81 -5.52 52.32
CA PRO A 290 37.96 -5.75 53.49
C PRO A 290 37.15 -4.50 53.90
N ALA A 291 37.77 -3.32 53.87
CA ALA A 291 37.10 -2.06 54.19
C ALA A 291 36.03 -1.68 53.15
N SER A 292 36.28 -1.96 51.86
CA SER A 292 35.30 -1.73 50.79
C SER A 292 34.08 -2.65 50.94
N LEU A 293 34.31 -3.92 51.30
CA LEU A 293 33.23 -4.87 51.57
C LEU A 293 32.38 -4.46 52.77
N ASP A 294 33.00 -4.06 53.88
CA ASP A 294 32.28 -3.59 55.07
C ASP A 294 31.43 -2.33 54.76
N SER A 295 31.98 -1.43 53.95
CA SER A 295 31.25 -0.26 53.44
C SER A 295 30.05 -0.67 52.58
N ALA A 296 30.23 -1.64 51.67
CA ALA A 296 29.16 -2.16 50.83
C ALA A 296 28.02 -2.76 51.69
N ILE A 297 28.36 -3.57 52.69
CA ILE A 297 27.38 -4.20 53.59
C ILE A 297 26.62 -3.12 54.40
N THR A 298 27.32 -2.08 54.84
CA THR A 298 26.68 -0.97 55.59
C THR A 298 25.72 -0.18 54.71
N ILE A 299 26.08 0.10 53.46
CA ILE A 299 25.20 0.76 52.48
C ILE A 299 23.94 -0.09 52.22
N ILE A 300 24.10 -1.41 52.08
CA ILE A 300 22.95 -2.32 51.91
C ILE A 300 22.05 -2.25 53.14
N ARG A 301 22.59 -2.39 54.35
CA ARG A 301 21.81 -2.35 55.61
C ARG A 301 21.05 -1.05 55.83
N GLN A 302 21.55 0.08 55.31
CA GLN A 302 20.84 1.37 55.35
C GLN A 302 19.70 1.46 54.34
N SER A 303 19.61 0.50 53.42
CA SER A 303 18.66 0.47 52.31
C SER A 303 17.58 -0.63 52.47
N VAL A 304 17.66 -1.43 53.53
CA VAL A 304 16.67 -2.46 53.91
C VAL A 304 15.50 -1.85 54.65
#